data_AF-A0A1X1RBG6-F1
#
_entry.id   AF-A0A1X1RBG6-F1
#
_cell.length_a   1.000
_cell.length_b   1.000
_cell.length_c   1.000
_cell.angle_alpha   90.00
_cell.angle_beta   90.00
_cell.angle_gamma   90.00
#
_symmetry.space_group_name_H-M   'P 1'
#
loop_
_entity.id
_entity.type
_entity.pdbx_description
1 polymer ?
#
loop_
_entity_poly.entity_id
_entity_poly.type
_entity_poly.pdbx_seq_one_letter_code
_entity_poly.pdbx_strand_id
1 'polypeptide(L)'
;MAGALVGGSVLFGSAALFGSAALFGNAAVAGAWPTTVTPEMQRYIDNARGAGAAGDDDALLSQGYLACRLLYTGQGRQGAVDATSEAVVNAARGTLCTQAPG
;
A
#
# COMPACT_ATOMS: atom_id res chain seq x y z
N MET A 1 16.70 -29.00 -15.68
CA MET A 1 17.85 -29.28 -14.80
C MET A 1 18.03 -28.03 -13.94
N ALA A 2 17.25 -27.88 -12.87
CA ALA A 2 17.61 -28.30 -11.51
C ALA A 2 18.93 -27.67 -11.05
N GLY A 3 18.85 -26.50 -10.41
CA GLY A 3 19.94 -25.90 -9.62
C GLY A 3 19.50 -25.88 -8.16
N ALA A 4 20.24 -26.62 -7.34
CA ALA A 4 19.83 -27.11 -6.03
C ALA A 4 20.04 -26.12 -4.87
N LEU A 5 19.33 -26.42 -3.77
CA LEU A 5 19.38 -25.76 -2.47
C LEU A 5 20.73 -25.98 -1.77
N VAL A 6 21.22 -24.95 -1.07
CA VAL A 6 22.05 -25.16 0.14
C VAL A 6 21.44 -24.31 1.25
N GLY A 7 20.84 -25.01 2.20
CA GLY A 7 20.34 -24.44 3.43
C GLY A 7 21.45 -24.12 4.42
N GLY A 8 21.21 -23.11 5.25
CA GLY A 8 21.91 -22.87 6.50
C GLY A 8 20.87 -22.65 7.59
N SER A 9 20.47 -23.73 8.24
CA SER A 9 19.55 -23.71 9.39
C SER A 9 20.29 -23.25 10.63
N VAL A 10 19.81 -22.20 11.32
CA VAL A 10 20.05 -22.04 12.76
C VAL A 10 18.77 -21.55 13.43
N LEU A 11 18.21 -22.42 14.27
CA LEU A 11 17.05 -22.25 15.15
C LEU A 11 17.45 -21.53 16.43
N PHE A 12 16.74 -20.48 16.83
CA PHE A 12 16.41 -20.07 18.21
C PHE A 12 15.29 -19.02 18.05
N GLY A 13 14.03 -19.22 18.43
CA GLY A 13 13.50 -19.75 19.68
C GLY A 13 12.82 -18.60 20.42
N SER A 14 11.50 -18.73 20.66
CA SER A 14 10.63 -17.94 21.56
C SER A 14 9.67 -16.91 20.92
N ALA A 15 8.53 -17.44 20.48
CA ALA A 15 7.16 -17.00 20.76
C ALA A 15 6.85 -15.50 20.99
N ALA A 16 6.03 -14.94 20.09
CA ALA A 16 4.73 -14.38 20.45
C ALA A 16 3.85 -14.28 19.19
N LEU A 17 2.99 -15.28 19.00
CA LEU A 17 1.86 -15.19 18.10
C LEU A 17 0.90 -14.11 18.60
N PHE A 18 0.87 -12.96 17.95
CA PHE A 18 -0.34 -12.12 17.91
C PHE A 18 -0.89 -12.20 16.49
N GLY A 19 -1.87 -13.10 16.34
CA GLY A 19 -2.63 -13.27 15.12
C GLY A 19 -3.47 -12.02 14.85
N SER A 20 -3.37 -11.53 13.62
CA SER A 20 -4.42 -10.79 12.93
C SER A 20 -4.15 -10.92 11.43
N ALA A 21 -4.72 -11.99 10.89
CA ALA A 21 -5.23 -12.19 9.53
C ALA A 21 -4.38 -11.81 8.29
N ALA A 22 -4.39 -12.75 7.33
CA ALA A 22 -4.18 -12.58 5.89
C ALA A 22 -2.74 -12.67 5.35
N LEU A 23 -2.19 -13.89 5.42
CA LEU A 23 -1.36 -14.44 4.35
C LEU A 23 -2.15 -14.40 3.01
N PHE A 24 -1.85 -13.46 2.11
CA PHE A 24 -2.19 -13.58 0.69
C PHE A 24 -1.06 -13.01 -0.20
N GLY A 25 -0.23 -13.93 -0.71
CA GLY A 25 0.12 -14.01 -2.14
C GLY A 25 1.07 -12.99 -2.78
N ASN A 26 2.30 -13.46 -3.02
CA ASN A 26 3.07 -13.29 -4.27
C ASN A 26 3.63 -11.90 -4.66
N ALA A 27 4.68 -11.48 -3.96
CA ALA A 27 5.93 -11.00 -4.55
C ALA A 27 6.96 -11.00 -3.42
N ALA A 28 8.13 -11.60 -3.63
CA ALA A 28 9.22 -11.45 -2.68
C ALA A 28 9.61 -9.97 -2.66
N VAL A 29 9.13 -9.23 -1.66
CA VAL A 29 9.60 -7.88 -1.37
C VAL A 29 11.09 -8.03 -1.05
N ALA A 30 11.94 -7.68 -2.01
CA ALA A 30 13.36 -7.57 -1.77
C ALA A 30 13.54 -6.50 -0.70
N GLY A 31 13.94 -6.93 0.51
CA GLY A 31 14.11 -6.07 1.68
C GLY A 31 15.28 -5.12 1.50
N ALA A 32 15.06 -4.04 0.76
CA ALA A 32 15.95 -2.90 0.73
C ALA A 32 15.48 -1.90 1.79
N TRP A 33 16.09 -2.02 2.97
CA TRP A 33 15.93 -1.18 4.17
C TRP A 33 14.58 -1.36 4.90
N PRO A 34 14.58 -1.38 6.26
CA PRO A 34 13.35 -1.35 7.05
C PRO A 34 12.76 0.06 7.00
N THR A 35 12.22 0.44 5.84
CA THR A 35 11.55 1.70 5.64
C THR A 35 10.05 1.55 5.89
N THR A 36 9.50 2.59 6.50
CA THR A 36 8.17 2.76 7.11
C THR A 36 6.98 2.73 6.13
N VAL A 37 7.02 1.89 5.10
CA VAL A 37 5.94 1.69 4.14
C VAL A 37 5.31 0.32 4.42
N THR A 38 4.04 0.30 4.82
CA THR A 38 3.34 -0.96 5.11
C THR A 38 2.96 -1.67 3.80
N PRO A 39 2.69 -2.99 3.82
CA PRO A 39 2.24 -3.72 2.64
C PRO A 39 1.00 -3.11 1.97
N GLU A 40 0.12 -2.51 2.77
CA GLU A 40 -1.08 -1.80 2.28
C GLU A 40 -0.72 -0.53 1.51
N MET A 41 0.25 0.25 2.02
CA MET A 41 0.77 1.43 1.33
C MET A 41 1.44 1.06 0.02
N GLN A 42 2.22 -0.03 0.00
CA GLN A 42 2.83 -0.54 -1.22
C GLN A 42 1.78 -0.95 -2.25
N ARG A 43 0.74 -1.68 -1.83
CA ARG A 43 -0.38 -2.05 -2.70
C ARG A 43 -1.10 -0.82 -3.27
N TYR A 44 -1.27 0.23 -2.46
CA TYR A 44 -1.82 1.50 -2.93
C TYR A 44 -0.92 2.13 -4.02
N ILE A 45 0.39 2.20 -3.79
CA ILE A 45 1.36 2.75 -4.75
C ILE A 45 1.30 1.98 -6.08
N ASP A 46 1.32 0.65 -6.03
CA ASP A 46 1.27 -0.21 -7.22
C ASP A 46 -0.02 0.00 -8.02
N ASN A 47 -1.16 0.09 -7.32
CA ASN A 47 -2.46 0.37 -7.93
C ASN A 47 -2.52 1.77 -8.55
N ALA A 48 -2.04 2.80 -7.84
CA ALA A 48 -2.03 4.17 -8.32
C ALA A 48 -1.15 4.30 -9.58
N ARG A 49 0.03 3.68 -9.57
CA ARG A 49 0.94 3.62 -10.73
C ARG A 49 0.33 2.84 -11.89
N GLY A 50 -0.32 1.70 -11.62
CA GLY A 50 -1.03 0.91 -12.63
C GLY A 50 -2.18 1.67 -13.30
N ALA A 51 -2.81 2.61 -12.57
CA ALA A 51 -3.83 3.52 -13.09
C ALA A 51 -3.26 4.77 -13.78
N GLY A 52 -1.94 4.93 -13.87
CA GLY A 52 -1.27 6.05 -14.55
C GLY A 52 -1.04 7.29 -13.68
N ALA A 53 -1.14 7.19 -12.35
CA ALA A 53 -0.77 8.29 -11.47
C ALA A 53 0.74 8.58 -11.59
N ALA A 54 1.07 9.86 -11.71
CA ALA A 54 2.46 10.33 -11.84
C ALA A 54 3.02 10.77 -10.49
N GLY A 55 4.31 10.49 -10.27
CA GLY A 55 5.05 10.91 -9.07
C GLY A 55 5.84 9.78 -8.42
N ASP A 56 6.71 10.16 -7.50
CA ASP A 56 7.45 9.24 -6.63
C ASP A 56 6.53 8.63 -5.56
N ASP A 57 6.95 7.54 -4.92
CA ASP A 57 6.15 6.79 -3.94
C ASP A 57 5.65 7.69 -2.79
N ASP A 58 6.50 8.60 -2.29
CA ASP A 58 6.14 9.58 -1.26
C ASP A 58 5.10 10.60 -1.76
N ALA A 59 5.21 11.02 -3.03
CA ALA A 59 4.23 11.92 -3.66
C ALA A 59 2.87 11.22 -3.78
N LEU A 60 2.84 9.96 -4.22
CA LEU A 60 1.62 9.17 -4.31
C LEU A 60 0.97 9.00 -2.93
N LEU A 61 1.74 8.70 -1.89
CA LEU A 61 1.21 8.55 -0.52
C LEU A 61 0.64 9.87 0.01
N SER A 62 1.36 10.98 -0.14
CA SER A 62 0.88 12.30 0.30
C SER A 62 -0.41 12.73 -0.41
N GLN A 63 -0.53 12.47 -1.71
CA GLN A 63 -1.75 12.72 -2.50
C GLN A 63 -2.90 11.81 -2.05
N GLY A 64 -2.63 10.53 -1.77
CA GLY A 64 -3.63 9.59 -1.26
C GLY A 64 -4.21 10.03 0.08
N TYR A 65 -3.36 10.46 1.01
CA TYR A 65 -3.81 10.99 2.31
C TYR A 65 -4.60 12.30 2.18
N LEU A 66 -4.17 13.20 1.28
CA LEU A 66 -4.93 14.40 0.96
C LEU A 66 -6.33 14.03 0.43
N ALA A 67 -6.41 13.14 -0.56
CA ALA A 67 -7.69 12.67 -1.10
C ALA A 67 -8.59 12.08 -0.02
N CYS A 68 -8.06 11.23 0.87
CA CYS A 68 -8.83 10.72 2.01
C CYS A 68 -9.37 11.84 2.90
N ARG A 69 -8.53 12.83 3.24
CA ARG A 69 -8.94 13.97 4.07
C ARG A 69 -10.09 14.74 3.43
N LEU A 70 -10.00 15.04 2.13
CA LEU A 70 -11.04 15.80 1.43
C LEU A 70 -12.37 15.03 1.42
N LEU A 71 -12.32 13.71 1.17
CA LEU A 71 -13.49 12.83 1.25
C LEU A 71 -14.11 12.79 2.66
N TYR A 72 -13.29 12.65 3.71
CA TYR A 72 -13.78 12.65 5.10
C TYR A 72 -14.38 14.00 5.53
N THR A 73 -13.86 15.11 5.01
CA THR A 73 -14.38 16.45 5.31
C THR A 73 -15.64 16.82 4.51
N GLY A 74 -16.15 15.91 3.67
CA GLY A 74 -17.38 16.12 2.91
C GLY A 74 -17.24 16.99 1.67
N GLN A 75 -16.01 17.20 1.16
CA GLN A 75 -15.79 17.96 -0.08
C GLN A 75 -16.19 17.17 -1.35
N GLY A 76 -16.58 15.90 -1.19
CA GLY A 76 -17.05 15.03 -2.27
C GLY A 76 -15.92 14.51 -3.16
N ARG A 77 -16.26 13.54 -4.03
CA ARG A 77 -15.30 12.91 -4.94
C ARG A 77 -14.67 13.92 -5.91
N GLN A 78 -15.47 14.85 -6.43
CA GLN A 78 -14.98 15.80 -7.43
C GLN A 78 -13.89 16.71 -6.87
N GLY A 79 -14.07 17.25 -5.65
CA GLY A 79 -13.04 18.07 -5.01
C GLY A 79 -11.74 17.30 -4.73
N ALA A 80 -11.83 16.00 -4.42
CA ALA A 80 -10.65 15.15 -4.24
C ALA A 80 -9.92 14.89 -5.57
N VAL A 81 -10.66 14.69 -6.67
CA VAL A 81 -10.09 14.49 -8.01
C VAL A 81 -9.41 15.77 -8.50
N ASP A 82 -10.06 16.93 -8.32
CA ASP A 82 -9.53 18.23 -8.74
C ASP A 82 -8.23 18.58 -7.98
N ALA A 83 -8.09 18.14 -6.73
CA ALA A 83 -6.89 18.35 -5.92
C ALA A 83 -5.76 17.34 -6.16
N THR A 84 -6.06 16.18 -6.78
CA THR A 84 -5.10 15.09 -6.98
C THR A 84 -5.20 14.55 -8.40
N SER A 85 -5.83 13.39 -8.59
CA SER A 85 -6.21 12.82 -9.87
C SER A 85 -7.26 11.74 -9.69
N GLU A 86 -7.97 11.38 -10.76
CA GLU A 86 -8.94 10.29 -10.71
C GLU A 86 -8.30 8.93 -10.39
N ALA A 87 -7.07 8.70 -10.89
CA ALA A 87 -6.28 7.51 -10.58
C ALA A 87 -5.99 7.40 -9.08
N VAL A 88 -5.56 8.49 -8.45
CA VAL A 88 -5.27 8.55 -7.01
C VAL A 88 -6.53 8.31 -6.18
N VAL A 89 -7.62 9.01 -6.48
CA VAL A 89 -8.87 8.89 -5.70
C VAL A 89 -9.44 7.47 -5.79
N ASN A 90 -9.42 6.86 -6.97
CA ASN A 90 -9.92 5.49 -7.15
C ASN A 90 -9.00 4.46 -6.46
N ALA A 91 -7.67 4.61 -6.53
CA ALA A 91 -6.73 3.73 -5.84
C ALA A 91 -6.83 3.85 -4.31
N ALA A 92 -7.02 5.06 -3.80
CA ALA A 92 -7.12 5.33 -2.37
C ALA A 92 -8.43 4.78 -1.75
N ARG A 93 -9.53 4.75 -2.52
CA ARG A 93 -10.88 4.38 -2.04
C ARG A 93 -11.12 2.91 -1.65
N GLY A 94 -10.12 2.04 -1.72
CA GLY A 94 -10.21 0.64 -1.26
C GLY A 94 -9.01 0.19 -0.43
N THR A 95 -8.06 1.09 -0.18
CA THR A 95 -6.77 0.77 0.45
C THR A 95 -6.49 1.70 1.62
N LEU A 96 -6.49 3.01 1.38
CA LEU A 96 -6.19 4.04 2.38
C LEU A 96 -7.45 4.65 3.03
N CYS A 97 -8.50 4.90 2.24
CA CYS A 97 -9.71 5.61 2.69
C CYS A 97 -10.90 4.66 2.95
N THR A 98 -10.69 3.53 3.62
CA THR A 98 -11.71 2.47 3.75
C THR A 98 -12.95 2.87 4.56
N GLN A 99 -12.92 3.97 5.31
CA GLN A 99 -14.10 4.49 6.02
C GLN A 99 -14.63 5.83 5.48
N ALA A 100 -14.10 6.32 4.35
CA ALA A 100 -14.57 7.58 3.79
C ALA A 100 -15.97 7.41 3.14
N PRO A 101 -16.94 8.30 3.43
CA PRO A 101 -18.27 8.26 2.79
C PRO A 101 -18.18 8.41 1.27
N GLY A 102 -19.12 7.76 0.58
CA GLY A 102 -19.28 7.70 -0.89
C GLY A 102 -19.59 9.04 -1.54
#